data_AF-A0A8X7ZTF6-F1
#
_entry.id   AF-A0A8X7ZTF6-F1
#
_cell.length_a   1.000
_cell.length_b   1.000
_cell.length_c   1.000
_cell.angle_alpha   90.00
_cell.angle_beta   90.00
_cell.angle_gamma   90.00
#
_symmetry.space_group_name_H-M   'P 1'
#
loop_
_entity.id
_entity.type
_entity.pdbx_description
1 polymer ?
#
loop_
_entity_poly.entity_id
_entity_poly.type
_entity_poly.pdbx_seq_one_letter_code
_entity_poly.pdbx_strand_id
1 'polypeptide(L)'
;MDGLVVSDPVLWETQVNSQLISNVCTDALSAEKYYYFIRLMGRKASHVALECTLQSHPNMVILGEEVAASKLTLFDLTAQICDAVQARAAQDKNHGVILLPEGLIESIPEVYALLKEIHDLLRHGVAPDKISSQLSPWTSALFEFLPPYIKKQLLLHPESDDSAQLSQIETEKLLAHLVETEMNKRLKEGTYTGKKFNAICHFFGYQARGSLPSKFDCDYAYVLGHIGYHILAAGLNGYMATVTNLKNPVNKWRCGAAPITAMMTVKRWAQSPGASSIGKPAIHPATVDLKGKAYELLRQNAGRFWMDDLYRNPGPLQFDGPGADSKAVTLCVEDQDYMGGIKKLQEYLDKARNIVKPGCSQEVLKAALSVMASVTDVLSVMSSTSSNGQTPL
;
A
#
# COMPACT_ATOMS: atom_id res chain seq x y z
N MET A 1 -8.71 -11.55 -16.18
CA MET A 1 -9.87 -11.65 -15.25
C MET A 1 -9.37 -11.03 -13.95
N ASP A 2 -9.21 -9.71 -14.01
CA ASP A 2 -8.50 -8.93 -13.01
C ASP A 2 -9.52 -7.90 -12.52
N GLY A 3 -10.00 -8.04 -11.29
CA GLY A 3 -11.06 -7.13 -10.83
C GLY A 3 -11.75 -7.48 -9.52
N LEU A 4 -11.55 -8.68 -8.95
CA LEU A 4 -11.80 -8.89 -7.52
C LEU A 4 -10.55 -8.49 -6.75
N VAL A 5 -10.31 -7.18 -6.71
CA VAL A 5 -9.40 -6.61 -5.72
C VAL A 5 -10.12 -6.79 -4.39
N VAL A 6 -9.67 -7.74 -3.58
CA VAL A 6 -9.95 -7.72 -2.14
C VAL A 6 -9.17 -6.54 -1.59
N SER A 7 -9.71 -5.33 -1.79
CA SER A 7 -9.23 -4.15 -1.12
C SER A 7 -9.61 -4.35 0.33
N ASP A 8 -8.65 -4.69 1.17
CA ASP A 8 -8.83 -4.80 2.62
C ASP A 8 -9.24 -3.40 3.12
N PRO A 9 -10.53 -3.14 3.39
CA PRO A 9 -10.94 -1.86 3.93
C PRO A 9 -10.77 -2.01 5.44
N VAL A 10 -9.52 -2.01 5.91
CA VAL A 10 -9.25 -1.95 7.35
C VAL A 10 -9.42 -0.49 7.76
N LEU A 11 -10.67 -0.04 7.85
CA LEU A 11 -11.02 1.38 7.86
C LEU A 11 -10.87 1.99 9.26
N TRP A 12 -11.31 1.31 10.32
CA TRP A 12 -11.17 1.83 11.69
C TRP A 12 -9.71 2.02 12.11
N GLU A 13 -8.80 1.11 11.75
CA GLU A 13 -7.38 1.25 12.10
C GLU A 13 -6.79 2.52 11.49
N THR A 14 -7.16 2.84 10.24
CA THR A 14 -6.68 4.06 9.58
C THR A 14 -7.23 5.33 10.23
N GLN A 15 -8.46 5.31 10.75
CA GLN A 15 -9.04 6.47 11.45
C GLN A 15 -8.31 6.74 12.78
N VAL A 16 -8.08 5.68 13.57
CA VAL A 16 -7.34 5.80 14.85
C VAL A 16 -5.89 6.21 14.60
N ASN A 17 -5.21 5.59 13.63
CA ASN A 17 -3.85 5.97 13.27
C ASN A 17 -3.78 7.41 12.76
N SER A 18 -4.72 7.84 11.92
CA SER A 18 -4.78 9.23 11.43
C SER A 18 -4.97 10.23 12.55
N GLN A 19 -5.81 9.91 13.55
CA GLN A 19 -5.95 10.75 14.75
C GLN A 19 -4.61 10.89 15.50
N LEU A 20 -3.92 9.78 15.75
CA LEU A 20 -2.64 9.80 16.46
C LEU A 20 -1.57 10.58 15.69
N ILE A 21 -1.47 10.35 14.38
CA ILE A 21 -0.55 11.09 13.49
C ILE A 21 -0.88 12.58 13.52
N SER A 22 -2.16 12.95 13.45
CA SER A 22 -2.57 14.36 13.45
C SER A 22 -2.23 15.08 14.75
N ASN A 23 -2.30 14.37 15.88
CA ASN A 23 -1.85 14.90 17.17
C ASN A 23 -0.33 15.13 17.15
N VAL A 24 0.44 14.20 16.58
CA VAL A 24 1.89 14.36 16.39
C VAL A 24 2.21 15.51 15.43
N CYS A 25 1.45 15.69 14.36
CA CYS A 25 1.56 16.83 13.46
C CYS A 25 1.35 18.16 14.19
N THR A 26 0.35 18.22 15.08
CA THR A 26 0.07 19.41 15.90
C THR A 26 1.20 19.68 16.90
N ASP A 27 1.75 18.63 17.52
CA ASP A 27 2.91 18.72 18.41
C ASP A 27 4.16 19.19 17.67
N ALA A 28 4.42 18.66 16.47
CA ALA A 28 5.53 19.07 15.61
C ALA A 28 5.49 20.56 15.28
N LEU A 29 4.29 21.08 14.97
CA LEU A 29 4.04 22.48 14.67
C LEU A 29 4.18 23.38 15.91
N SER A 30 3.91 22.85 17.10
CA SER A 30 4.05 23.58 18.37
C SER A 30 5.49 23.60 18.90
N ALA A 31 6.23 22.51 18.68
CA ALA A 31 7.60 22.35 19.20
C ALA A 31 8.68 22.93 18.26
N GLU A 32 8.45 22.90 16.94
CA GLU A 32 9.31 23.45 15.88
C GLU A 32 10.78 22.98 15.90
N LYS A 33 11.03 21.75 16.40
CA LYS A 33 12.39 21.23 16.62
C LYS A 33 12.62 19.75 16.31
N TYR A 34 11.57 18.99 16.01
CA TYR A 34 11.64 17.54 15.86
C TYR A 34 11.11 17.08 14.51
N TYR A 35 11.79 16.09 13.94
CA TYR A 35 11.27 15.30 12.84
C TYR A 35 10.73 13.98 13.38
N TYR A 36 9.44 13.73 13.19
CA TYR A 36 8.77 12.52 13.67
C TYR A 36 8.74 11.47 12.57
N PHE A 37 9.34 10.30 12.84
CA PHE A 37 9.29 9.13 11.97
C PHE A 37 8.25 8.17 12.53
N ILE A 38 7.14 8.01 11.82
CA ILE A 38 6.01 7.19 12.26
C ILE A 38 5.92 5.97 11.37
N ARG A 39 6.26 4.81 11.91
CA ARG A 39 6.02 3.52 11.25
C ARG A 39 4.58 3.08 11.47
N LEU A 40 3.93 2.62 10.40
CA LEU A 40 2.54 2.15 10.40
C LEU A 40 2.49 0.67 10.04
N MET A 41 1.68 -0.10 10.78
CA MET A 41 1.38 -1.47 10.40
C MET A 41 0.66 -1.52 9.05
N GLY A 42 1.01 -2.51 8.23
CA GLY A 42 0.51 -2.64 6.85
C GLY A 42 1.02 -3.89 6.11
N ARG A 43 1.79 -4.75 6.79
CA ARG A 43 2.51 -5.89 6.21
C ARG A 43 3.16 -5.48 4.89
N LYS A 44 2.70 -6.02 3.76
CA LYS A 44 3.31 -5.87 2.43
C LYS A 44 2.83 -4.66 1.62
N ALA A 45 1.69 -4.05 1.97
CA ALA A 45 1.07 -3.00 1.16
C ALA A 45 1.01 -1.68 1.93
N SER A 46 1.12 -0.56 1.22
CA SER A 46 1.14 0.77 1.85
C SER A 46 -0.24 1.42 1.99
N HIS A 47 -1.35 0.67 1.92
CA HIS A 47 -2.72 1.21 1.98
C HIS A 47 -2.97 2.04 3.23
N VAL A 48 -2.53 1.54 4.40
CA VAL A 48 -2.69 2.26 5.69
C VAL A 48 -1.91 3.57 5.67
N ALA A 49 -0.68 3.56 5.18
CA ALA A 49 0.16 4.76 5.09
C ALA A 49 -0.43 5.79 4.10
N LEU A 50 -0.92 5.34 2.96
CA LEU A 50 -1.59 6.19 1.97
C LEU A 50 -2.85 6.85 2.56
N GLU A 51 -3.73 6.06 3.17
CA GLU A 51 -4.96 6.58 3.77
C GLU A 51 -4.66 7.58 4.90
N CYS A 52 -3.73 7.24 5.81
CA CYS A 52 -3.33 8.13 6.88
C CYS A 52 -2.74 9.44 6.34
N THR A 53 -2.01 9.38 5.23
CA THR A 53 -1.47 10.59 4.57
C THR A 53 -2.58 11.47 4.04
N LEU A 54 -3.58 10.89 3.37
CA LEU A 54 -4.73 11.63 2.82
C LEU A 54 -5.62 12.24 3.92
N GLN A 55 -5.66 11.66 5.12
CA GLN A 55 -6.42 12.19 6.25
C GLN A 55 -5.68 13.25 7.06
N SER A 56 -4.38 13.08 7.30
CA SER A 56 -3.60 13.90 8.25
C SER A 56 -2.61 14.88 7.61
N HIS A 57 -2.31 14.72 6.31
CA HIS A 57 -1.40 15.55 5.52
C HIS A 57 0.01 15.73 6.15
N PRO A 58 0.71 14.64 6.54
CA PRO A 58 2.10 14.72 7.00
C PRO A 58 3.00 15.29 5.89
N ASN A 59 4.21 15.74 6.22
CA ASN A 59 5.08 16.33 5.20
C ASN A 59 5.55 15.33 4.16
N MET A 60 5.75 14.08 4.56
CA MET A 60 6.23 13.04 3.66
C MET A 60 5.65 11.68 4.01
N VAL A 61 5.43 10.87 2.97
CA VAL A 61 5.16 9.44 3.09
C VAL A 61 6.04 8.70 2.11
N ILE A 62 6.61 7.57 2.52
CA ILE A 62 7.37 6.68 1.63
C ILE A 62 6.51 5.45 1.37
N LEU A 63 6.08 5.22 0.13
CA LEU A 63 5.29 4.05 -0.23
C LEU A 63 6.19 2.93 -0.75
N GLY A 64 6.05 1.71 -0.20
CA GLY A 64 6.86 0.56 -0.62
C GLY A 64 6.72 0.26 -2.12
N GLU A 65 5.52 0.44 -2.68
CA GLU A 65 5.25 0.26 -4.09
C GLU A 65 6.05 1.22 -4.99
N GLU A 66 6.24 2.48 -4.56
CA GLU A 66 7.04 3.47 -5.29
C GLU A 66 8.53 3.16 -5.20
N VAL A 67 8.99 2.74 -4.03
CA VAL A 67 10.37 2.28 -3.79
C VAL A 67 10.70 1.08 -4.68
N ALA A 68 9.83 0.09 -4.73
CA ALA A 68 10.02 -1.10 -5.55
C ALA A 68 9.97 -0.78 -7.05
N ALA A 69 9.03 0.07 -7.50
CA ALA A 69 8.90 0.46 -8.90
C ALA A 69 10.13 1.25 -9.41
N SER A 70 10.65 2.16 -8.58
CA SER A 70 11.80 3.01 -8.91
C SER A 70 13.15 2.38 -8.53
N LYS A 71 13.14 1.20 -7.90
CA LYS A 71 14.32 0.47 -7.40
C LYS A 71 15.21 1.32 -6.50
N LEU A 72 14.61 2.11 -5.62
CA LEU A 72 15.34 2.99 -4.72
C LEU A 72 16.15 2.18 -3.69
N THR A 73 17.36 2.65 -3.40
CA THR A 73 18.22 2.10 -2.35
C THR A 73 17.94 2.77 -1.01
N LEU A 74 18.47 2.20 0.07
CA LEU A 74 18.42 2.80 1.40
C LEU A 74 19.15 4.16 1.42
N PHE A 75 20.20 4.30 0.62
CA PHE A 75 20.90 5.56 0.41
C PHE A 75 20.01 6.59 -0.30
N ASP A 76 19.34 6.21 -1.40
CA ASP A 76 18.45 7.11 -2.14
C ASP A 76 17.31 7.62 -1.27
N LEU A 77 16.70 6.74 -0.46
CA LEU A 77 15.67 7.13 0.49
C LEU A 77 16.24 8.13 1.50
N THR A 78 17.38 7.82 2.12
CA THR A 78 18.04 8.71 3.09
C THR A 78 18.33 10.08 2.48
N ALA A 79 18.89 10.11 1.27
CA ALA A 79 19.20 11.33 0.54
C ALA A 79 17.94 12.16 0.26
N GLN A 80 16.86 11.51 -0.20
CA GLN A 80 15.57 12.17 -0.39
C GLN A 80 15.07 12.82 0.89
N ILE A 81 15.09 12.11 2.04
CA ILE A 81 14.69 12.71 3.32
C ILE A 81 15.59 13.90 3.68
N CYS A 82 16.92 13.76 3.54
CA CYS A 82 17.87 14.82 3.88
C CYS A 82 17.71 16.08 3.01
N ASP A 83 17.54 15.92 1.70
CA ASP A 83 17.32 17.02 0.76
C ASP A 83 16.04 17.77 1.12
N ALA A 84 15.03 17.00 1.49
CA ALA A 84 13.77 17.52 1.95
C ALA A 84 13.99 18.34 3.26
N VAL A 85 14.54 17.74 4.32
CA VAL A 85 14.87 18.44 5.58
C VAL A 85 15.66 19.73 5.33
N GLN A 86 16.63 19.71 4.43
CA GLN A 86 17.43 20.87 4.05
C GLN A 86 16.60 21.96 3.35
N ALA A 87 15.69 21.60 2.44
CA ALA A 87 14.80 22.54 1.77
C ALA A 87 13.84 23.24 2.76
N ARG A 88 13.35 22.51 3.77
CA ARG A 88 12.51 23.08 4.84
C ARG A 88 13.32 23.97 5.79
N ALA A 89 14.53 23.57 6.14
CA ALA A 89 15.41 24.39 6.97
C ALA A 89 15.77 25.73 6.31
N ALA A 90 15.83 25.79 4.97
CA ALA A 90 16.00 27.05 4.23
C ALA A 90 14.80 28.02 4.40
N GLN A 91 13.65 27.53 4.86
CA GLN A 91 12.47 28.32 5.24
C GLN A 91 12.31 28.45 6.77
N ASP A 92 13.37 28.19 7.55
CA ASP A 92 13.39 28.12 9.01
C ASP A 92 12.45 27.07 9.64
N LYS A 93 11.97 26.12 8.83
CA LYS A 93 11.15 24.99 9.29
C LYS A 93 12.06 23.81 9.67
N ASN A 94 12.27 23.64 10.96
CA ASN A 94 13.17 22.61 11.51
C ASN A 94 12.40 21.42 12.13
N HIS A 95 11.15 21.23 11.70
CA HIS A 95 10.25 20.15 12.11
C HIS A 95 9.58 19.50 10.92
N GLY A 96 9.06 18.30 11.13
CA GLY A 96 8.20 17.62 10.17
C GLY A 96 7.75 16.24 10.62
N VAL A 97 6.83 15.65 9.87
CA VAL A 97 6.28 14.31 10.11
C VAL A 97 6.43 13.47 8.85
N ILE A 98 7.00 12.26 9.02
CA ILE A 98 7.32 11.32 7.96
C ILE A 98 6.63 9.99 8.28
N LEU A 99 5.82 9.49 7.35
CA LEU A 99 5.14 8.20 7.49
C LEU A 99 5.86 7.09 6.70
N LEU A 100 6.00 5.93 7.34
CA LEU A 100 6.68 4.76 6.81
C LEU A 100 5.80 3.51 6.98
N PRO A 101 5.54 2.70 5.94
CA PRO A 101 4.90 1.41 6.09
C PRO A 101 5.88 0.39 6.69
N GLU A 102 5.40 -0.53 7.55
CA GLU A 102 6.27 -1.53 8.18
C GLU A 102 6.97 -2.46 7.18
N GLY A 103 6.33 -2.75 6.04
CA GLY A 103 6.92 -3.55 4.96
C GLY A 103 7.84 -2.81 4.01
N LEU A 104 8.20 -1.55 4.30
CA LEU A 104 9.13 -0.78 3.48
C LEU A 104 10.44 -1.53 3.25
N ILE A 105 10.91 -2.27 4.27
CA ILE A 105 12.17 -3.01 4.22
C ILE A 105 12.18 -4.13 3.16
N GLU A 106 11.04 -4.77 2.88
CA GLU A 106 10.91 -5.77 1.82
C GLU A 106 10.77 -5.14 0.42
N SER A 107 10.46 -3.84 0.36
CA SER A 107 10.29 -3.11 -0.89
C SER A 107 11.61 -2.56 -1.44
N ILE A 108 12.63 -2.40 -0.58
CA ILE A 108 13.97 -1.96 -0.95
C ILE A 108 14.74 -3.16 -1.55
N PRO A 109 15.13 -3.14 -2.84
CA PRO A 109 15.66 -4.33 -3.52
C PRO A 109 16.90 -4.94 -2.86
N GLU A 110 17.84 -4.10 -2.41
CA GLU A 110 19.09 -4.55 -1.79
C GLU A 110 18.86 -5.19 -0.42
N VAL A 111 17.93 -4.66 0.38
CA VAL A 111 17.60 -5.23 1.69
C VAL A 111 16.75 -6.49 1.54
N TYR A 112 15.86 -6.52 0.56
CA TYR A 112 15.10 -7.72 0.22
C TYR A 112 16.00 -8.89 -0.23
N ALA A 113 17.04 -8.61 -1.01
CA ALA A 113 18.04 -9.61 -1.39
C ALA A 113 18.82 -10.14 -0.18
N LEU A 114 19.24 -9.24 0.73
CA LEU A 114 19.90 -9.61 1.99
C LEU A 114 18.99 -10.49 2.87
N LEU A 115 17.72 -10.11 3.05
CA LEU A 115 16.75 -10.88 3.82
C LEU A 115 16.57 -12.30 3.26
N LYS A 116 16.44 -12.42 1.94
CA LYS A 116 16.34 -13.73 1.28
C LYS A 116 17.55 -14.62 1.56
N GLU A 117 18.75 -14.08 1.43
CA GLU A 117 19.97 -14.84 1.66
C GLU A 117 20.11 -15.27 3.12
N ILE A 118 19.80 -14.37 4.07
CA ILE A 118 19.77 -14.70 5.49
C ILE A 118 18.76 -15.83 5.77
N HIS A 119 17.54 -15.73 5.23
CA HIS A 119 16.51 -16.75 5.42
C HIS A 119 16.92 -18.09 4.79
N ASP A 120 17.54 -18.07 3.62
CA ASP A 120 18.09 -19.28 2.98
C ASP A 120 19.13 -19.94 3.88
N LEU A 121 20.08 -19.18 4.43
CA LEU A 121 21.11 -19.71 5.34
C LEU A 121 20.51 -20.25 6.65
N LEU A 122 19.53 -19.55 7.24
CA LEU A 122 18.81 -20.03 8.43
C LEU A 122 18.08 -21.35 8.17
N ARG A 123 17.46 -21.51 6.99
CA ARG A 123 16.79 -22.77 6.58
C ARG A 123 17.77 -23.94 6.44
N HIS A 124 19.02 -23.67 6.07
CA HIS A 124 20.08 -24.67 6.02
C HIS A 124 20.72 -24.95 7.40
N GLY A 125 20.18 -24.37 8.48
CA GLY A 125 20.65 -24.60 9.85
C GLY A 125 21.93 -23.85 10.20
N VAL A 126 22.29 -22.80 9.45
CA VAL A 126 23.43 -21.94 9.77
C VAL A 126 23.07 -21.10 11.01
N ALA A 127 23.89 -21.21 12.06
CA ALA A 127 23.71 -20.43 13.27
C ALA A 127 23.83 -18.92 12.97
N PRO A 128 23.01 -18.04 13.58
CA PRO A 128 23.01 -16.60 13.32
C PRO A 128 24.40 -15.94 13.37
N ASP A 129 25.26 -16.38 14.28
CA ASP A 129 26.62 -15.83 14.47
C ASP A 129 27.57 -16.11 13.29
N LYS A 130 27.26 -17.11 12.45
CA LYS A 130 28.08 -17.51 11.29
C LYS A 130 27.55 -16.96 9.97
N ILE A 131 26.35 -16.38 9.96
CA ILE A 131 25.69 -15.92 8.74
C ILE A 131 26.53 -14.86 8.02
N SER A 132 27.10 -13.88 8.73
CA SER A 132 27.87 -12.78 8.11
C SER A 132 29.04 -13.27 7.23
N SER A 133 29.63 -14.42 7.57
CA SER A 133 30.73 -15.04 6.82
C SER A 133 30.33 -15.82 5.58
N GLN A 134 29.04 -16.15 5.43
CA GLN A 134 28.49 -16.94 4.32
C GLN A 134 27.64 -16.10 3.37
N LEU A 135 27.46 -14.81 3.68
CA LEU A 135 26.80 -13.86 2.79
C LEU A 135 27.66 -13.57 1.56
N SER A 136 27.00 -13.30 0.45
CA SER A 136 27.63 -12.77 -0.76
C SER A 136 28.37 -11.44 -0.46
N PRO A 137 29.39 -11.07 -1.25
CA PRO A 137 30.15 -9.84 -0.99
C PRO A 137 29.29 -8.57 -0.90
N TRP A 138 28.25 -8.49 -1.73
CA TRP A 138 27.34 -7.33 -1.77
C TRP A 138 26.43 -7.27 -0.54
N THR A 139 25.80 -8.38 -0.18
CA THR A 139 24.92 -8.47 0.99
C THR A 139 25.70 -8.38 2.29
N SER A 140 26.93 -8.90 2.33
CA SER A 140 27.85 -8.75 3.46
C SER A 140 28.21 -7.28 3.68
N ALA A 141 28.54 -6.53 2.62
CA ALA A 141 28.82 -5.09 2.73
C ALA A 141 27.61 -4.29 3.24
N LEU A 142 26.40 -4.58 2.73
CA LEU A 142 25.16 -3.96 3.22
C LEU A 142 24.89 -4.35 4.67
N PHE A 143 25.03 -5.64 5.01
CA PHE A 143 24.85 -6.11 6.37
C PHE A 143 25.80 -5.36 7.30
N GLU A 144 27.09 -5.24 6.96
CA GLU A 144 28.07 -4.53 7.77
C GLU A 144 27.78 -3.04 7.96
N PHE A 145 27.24 -2.38 6.92
CA PHE A 145 26.79 -0.99 6.97
C PHE A 145 25.65 -0.76 7.97
N LEU A 146 24.78 -1.76 8.19
CA LEU A 146 23.63 -1.61 9.08
C LEU A 146 24.03 -1.51 10.56
N PRO A 147 23.29 -0.71 11.36
CA PRO A 147 23.51 -0.63 12.79
C PRO A 147 23.37 -2.00 13.49
N PRO A 148 24.10 -2.25 14.60
CA PRO A 148 24.06 -3.53 15.31
C PRO A 148 22.67 -4.00 15.77
N TYR A 149 21.77 -3.06 16.08
CA TYR A 149 20.40 -3.42 16.49
C TYR A 149 19.57 -3.93 15.31
N ILE A 150 19.70 -3.34 14.12
CA ILE A 150 19.06 -3.82 12.89
C ILE A 150 19.63 -5.18 12.49
N LYS A 151 20.96 -5.36 12.54
CA LYS A 151 21.60 -6.67 12.27
C LYS A 151 20.94 -7.78 13.08
N LYS A 152 20.73 -7.57 14.39
CA LYS A 152 20.05 -8.54 15.27
C LYS A 152 18.58 -8.79 14.88
N GLN A 153 17.85 -7.76 14.50
CA GLN A 153 16.44 -7.87 14.07
C GLN A 153 16.30 -8.65 12.76
N LEU A 154 17.22 -8.47 11.81
CA LEU A 154 17.23 -9.19 10.53
C LEU A 154 17.60 -10.68 10.67
N LEU A 155 18.32 -11.05 11.73
CA LEU A 155 18.71 -12.44 12.03
C LEU A 155 17.62 -13.24 12.77
N LEU A 156 16.47 -12.63 13.05
CA LEU A 156 15.33 -13.33 13.63
C LEU A 156 14.81 -14.40 12.66
N HIS A 157 14.24 -15.47 13.22
CA HIS A 157 13.68 -16.55 12.39
C HIS A 157 12.45 -16.03 11.62
N PRO A 158 12.27 -16.43 10.35
CA PRO A 158 11.08 -16.08 9.58
C PRO A 158 9.77 -16.50 10.26
N GLU A 159 8.68 -15.84 9.90
CA GLU A 159 7.33 -16.28 10.27
C GLU A 159 6.95 -17.59 9.56
N SER A 160 5.82 -18.19 9.95
CA SER A 160 5.35 -19.46 9.38
C SER A 160 5.09 -19.44 7.87
N ASP A 161 4.94 -18.25 7.29
CA ASP A 161 4.74 -18.03 5.85
C ASP A 161 6.05 -17.66 5.11
N ASP A 162 7.21 -17.89 5.73
CA ASP A 162 8.56 -17.55 5.22
C ASP A 162 8.83 -16.03 5.08
N SER A 163 7.94 -15.17 5.60
CA SER A 163 8.16 -13.72 5.62
C SER A 163 9.04 -13.28 6.80
N ALA A 164 9.68 -12.12 6.67
CA ALA A 164 10.43 -11.53 7.77
C ALA A 164 9.47 -11.06 8.87
N GLN A 165 9.93 -11.02 10.12
CA GLN A 165 9.15 -10.44 11.23
C GLN A 165 9.13 -8.90 11.13
N LEU A 166 8.38 -8.36 10.16
CA LEU A 166 8.39 -6.95 9.78
C LEU A 166 8.09 -6.01 10.95
N SER A 167 7.18 -6.42 11.86
CA SER A 167 6.83 -5.59 12.99
C SER A 167 7.97 -5.45 14.02
N GLN A 168 8.93 -6.38 14.05
CA GLN A 168 10.12 -6.34 14.92
C GLN A 168 11.28 -5.54 14.33
N ILE A 169 11.27 -5.28 13.01
CA ILE A 169 12.29 -4.50 12.34
C ILE A 169 11.96 -3.02 12.50
N GLU A 170 12.80 -2.29 13.22
CA GLU A 170 12.59 -0.88 13.55
C GLU A 170 13.07 0.03 12.40
N THR A 171 12.41 -0.07 11.25
CA THR A 171 12.76 0.68 10.02
C THR A 171 12.76 2.19 10.20
N GLU A 172 11.87 2.72 11.04
CA GLU A 172 11.81 4.13 11.43
C GLU A 172 13.10 4.59 12.12
N LYS A 173 13.65 3.75 13.01
CA LYS A 173 14.89 4.06 13.73
C LYS A 173 16.10 3.93 12.80
N LEU A 174 16.09 2.95 11.90
CA LEU A 174 17.12 2.80 10.86
C LEU A 174 17.20 4.08 10.01
N LEU A 175 16.08 4.50 9.41
CA LEU A 175 16.05 5.68 8.56
C LEU A 175 16.38 6.95 9.35
N ALA A 176 15.84 7.12 10.55
CA ALA A 176 16.18 8.26 11.40
C ALA A 176 17.68 8.34 11.71
N HIS A 177 18.33 7.20 12.01
CA HIS A 177 19.76 7.12 12.27
C HIS A 177 20.62 7.45 11.04
N LEU A 178 20.23 6.95 9.87
CA LEU A 178 20.93 7.23 8.61
C LEU A 178 20.80 8.71 8.22
N VAL A 179 19.59 9.26 8.35
CA VAL A 179 19.33 10.69 8.10
C VAL A 179 20.12 11.55 9.09
N GLU A 180 20.13 11.22 10.38
CA GLU A 180 20.93 11.96 11.37
C GLU A 180 22.43 11.94 11.02
N THR A 181 22.95 10.79 10.60
CA THR A 181 24.36 10.64 10.21
C THR A 181 24.70 11.50 8.98
N GLU A 182 23.85 11.46 7.96
CA GLU A 182 24.02 12.24 6.73
C GLU A 182 23.84 13.75 6.98
N MET A 183 22.84 14.16 7.79
CA MET A 183 22.66 15.57 8.16
C MET A 183 23.85 16.11 8.96
N ASN A 184 24.41 15.31 9.87
CA ASN A 184 25.63 15.69 10.61
C ASN A 184 26.85 15.83 9.68
N LYS A 185 26.95 15.01 8.63
CA LYS A 185 27.97 15.15 7.60
C LYS A 185 27.79 16.44 6.82
N ARG A 186 26.58 16.74 6.33
CA ARG A 186 26.25 18.01 5.64
C ARG A 186 26.52 19.25 6.49
N LEU A 187 26.26 19.17 7.81
CA LEU A 187 26.58 20.25 8.75
C LEU A 187 28.10 20.50 8.85
N LYS A 188 28.92 19.43 8.88
CA LYS A 188 30.39 19.54 8.90
C LYS A 188 30.96 20.08 7.59
N GLU A 189 30.34 19.73 6.47
CA GLU A 189 30.71 20.20 5.13
C GLU A 189 30.20 21.64 4.85
N GLY A 190 29.33 22.17 5.71
CA GLY A 190 28.76 23.51 5.56
C GLY A 190 27.65 23.63 4.51
N THR A 191 27.18 22.52 3.95
CA THR A 191 26.08 22.48 2.97
C THR A 191 24.70 22.59 3.62
N TYR A 192 24.61 22.28 4.92
CA TYR A 192 23.40 22.45 5.73
C TYR A 192 23.59 23.53 6.80
N THR A 193 22.76 24.56 6.76
CA THR A 193 22.80 25.71 7.68
C THR A 193 21.65 25.71 8.70
N GLY A 194 20.82 24.67 8.72
CA GLY A 194 19.69 24.57 9.62
C GLY A 194 20.09 24.19 11.05
N LYS A 195 19.09 24.08 11.93
CA LYS A 195 19.30 23.64 13.32
C LYS A 195 19.73 22.17 13.35
N LYS A 196 20.32 21.74 14.47
CA LYS A 196 20.68 20.33 14.68
C LYS A 196 19.44 19.44 14.46
N PHE A 197 19.57 18.47 13.57
CA PHE A 197 18.53 17.49 13.30
C PHE A 197 18.28 16.62 14.54
N ASN A 198 17.01 16.49 14.93
CA ASN A 198 16.58 15.60 16.01
C ASN A 198 15.37 14.80 15.53
N ALA A 199 15.45 13.48 15.65
CA ALA A 199 14.38 12.57 15.26
C ALA A 199 13.66 11.98 16.49
N ILE A 200 12.34 11.83 16.38
CA ILE A 200 11.51 11.07 17.32
C ILE A 200 10.83 9.95 16.55
N CYS A 201 10.91 8.73 17.03
CA CYS A 201 10.37 7.55 16.36
C CYS A 201 9.11 7.05 17.07
N HIS A 202 8.08 6.74 16.30
CA HIS A 202 6.86 6.10 16.77
C HIS A 202 6.52 4.89 15.91
N PHE A 203 5.91 3.88 16.54
CA PHE A 203 5.33 2.74 15.83
C PHE A 203 3.84 2.64 16.19
N PHE A 204 2.98 2.80 15.18
CA PHE A 204 1.54 2.76 15.33
C PHE A 204 0.95 1.51 14.68
N GLY A 205 0.19 0.76 15.47
CA GLY A 205 -0.29 -0.55 15.05
C GLY A 205 -1.21 -1.22 16.05
N TYR A 206 -0.64 -1.88 17.06
CA TYR A 206 -1.38 -2.68 18.04
C TYR A 206 -2.53 -1.93 18.72
N GLN A 207 -2.33 -0.65 19.05
CA GLN A 207 -3.35 0.21 19.64
C GLN A 207 -4.54 0.48 18.70
N ALA A 208 -4.31 0.51 17.39
CA ALA A 208 -5.38 0.69 16.41
C ALA A 208 -6.14 -0.62 16.20
N ARG A 209 -5.45 -1.77 16.17
CA ARG A 209 -6.07 -3.10 16.04
C ARG A 209 -6.99 -3.45 17.21
N GLY A 210 -6.63 -3.04 18.42
CA GLY A 210 -7.40 -3.26 19.64
C GLY A 210 -8.45 -2.18 19.94
N SER A 211 -8.67 -1.23 19.02
CA SER A 211 -9.61 -0.13 19.21
C SER A 211 -11.06 -0.53 18.90
N LEU A 212 -12.01 0.35 19.25
CA LEU A 212 -13.42 0.16 18.89
C LEU A 212 -13.60 0.32 17.37
N PRO A 213 -14.38 -0.56 16.71
CA PRO A 213 -14.66 -0.45 15.28
C PRO A 213 -15.49 0.81 14.99
N SER A 214 -15.28 1.40 13.81
CA SER A 214 -16.11 2.51 13.35
C SER A 214 -17.56 2.08 13.11
N LYS A 215 -18.50 3.03 13.02
CA LYS A 215 -19.88 2.71 12.64
C LYS A 215 -19.95 1.99 11.29
N PHE A 216 -19.14 2.42 10.31
CA PHE A 216 -19.02 1.74 9.03
C PHE A 216 -18.60 0.28 9.20
N ASP A 217 -17.58 0.01 10.02
CA ASP A 217 -17.05 -1.35 10.22
C ASP A 217 -18.02 -2.24 11.00
N CYS A 218 -18.76 -1.67 11.96
CA CYS A 218 -19.87 -2.34 12.62
C CYS A 218 -20.93 -2.81 11.61
N ASP A 219 -21.40 -1.89 10.76
CA ASP A 219 -22.40 -2.20 9.73
C ASP A 219 -21.85 -3.22 8.72
N TYR A 220 -20.60 -3.04 8.27
CA TYR A 220 -19.94 -3.91 7.31
C TYR A 220 -19.76 -5.34 7.84
N ALA A 221 -19.19 -5.49 9.04
CA ALA A 221 -19.01 -6.79 9.67
C ALA A 221 -20.35 -7.49 9.94
N TYR A 222 -21.35 -6.74 10.39
CA TYR A 222 -22.70 -7.27 10.62
C TYR A 222 -23.32 -7.82 9.33
N VAL A 223 -23.26 -7.05 8.24
CA VAL A 223 -23.78 -7.46 6.93
C VAL A 223 -23.01 -8.68 6.40
N LEU A 224 -21.68 -8.73 6.52
CA LEU A 224 -20.88 -9.88 6.13
C LEU A 224 -21.29 -11.17 6.88
N GLY A 225 -21.56 -11.06 8.18
CA GLY A 225 -22.07 -12.17 8.99
C GLY A 225 -23.41 -12.70 8.49
N HIS A 226 -24.34 -11.80 8.16
CA HIS A 226 -25.64 -12.15 7.55
C HIS A 226 -25.49 -12.83 6.20
N ILE A 227 -24.56 -12.36 5.35
CA ILE A 227 -24.26 -13.01 4.08
C ILE A 227 -23.72 -14.43 4.31
N GLY A 228 -22.83 -14.60 5.28
CA GLY A 228 -22.31 -15.91 5.68
C GLY A 228 -23.43 -16.89 6.02
N TYR A 229 -24.43 -16.45 6.79
CA TYR A 229 -25.63 -17.25 7.06
C TYR A 229 -26.39 -17.64 5.79
N HIS A 230 -26.61 -16.70 4.86
CA HIS A 230 -27.32 -16.99 3.61
C HIS A 230 -26.55 -17.94 2.68
N ILE A 231 -25.21 -17.85 2.64
CA ILE A 231 -24.35 -18.80 1.90
C ILE A 231 -24.55 -20.22 2.45
N LEU A 232 -24.55 -20.37 3.78
CA LEU A 232 -24.77 -21.66 4.44
C LEU A 232 -26.19 -22.19 4.21
N ALA A 233 -27.20 -21.34 4.35
CA ALA A 233 -28.60 -21.70 4.11
C ALA A 233 -28.87 -22.15 2.67
N ALA A 234 -28.12 -21.59 1.70
CA ALA A 234 -28.17 -22.00 0.30
C ALA A 234 -27.36 -23.28 0.00
N GLY A 235 -26.67 -23.87 0.98
CA GLY A 235 -25.84 -25.06 0.80
C GLY A 235 -24.55 -24.82 0.01
N LEU A 236 -24.07 -23.58 -0.06
CA LEU A 236 -22.88 -23.21 -0.81
C LEU A 236 -21.62 -23.33 0.08
N ASN A 237 -20.52 -23.83 -0.49
CA ASN A 237 -19.22 -23.96 0.18
C ASN A 237 -18.09 -23.39 -0.70
N GLY A 238 -17.02 -22.89 -0.08
CA GLY A 238 -15.87 -22.30 -0.79
C GLY A 238 -16.11 -20.89 -1.33
N TYR A 239 -17.11 -20.17 -0.78
CA TYR A 239 -17.43 -18.79 -1.13
C TYR A 239 -17.02 -17.81 -0.03
N MET A 240 -16.56 -16.63 -0.44
CA MET A 240 -16.33 -15.47 0.42
C MET A 240 -17.54 -14.55 0.38
N ALA A 241 -17.99 -14.07 1.54
CA ALA A 241 -19.02 -13.05 1.64
C ALA A 241 -18.48 -11.72 1.07
N THR A 242 -19.28 -11.03 0.25
CA THR A 242 -18.87 -9.78 -0.40
C THR A 242 -19.99 -8.76 -0.36
N VAL A 243 -19.61 -7.49 -0.20
CA VAL A 243 -20.53 -6.35 -0.27
C VAL A 243 -19.98 -5.33 -1.24
N THR A 244 -20.83 -4.82 -2.12
CA THR A 244 -20.49 -3.74 -3.07
C THR A 244 -21.30 -2.49 -2.76
N ASN A 245 -20.92 -1.37 -3.38
CA ASN A 245 -21.49 -0.04 -3.14
C ASN A 245 -21.21 0.57 -1.75
N LEU A 246 -20.09 0.21 -1.12
CA LEU A 246 -19.71 0.63 0.23
C LEU A 246 -19.60 2.17 0.42
N LYS A 247 -19.39 2.94 -0.66
CA LYS A 247 -19.44 4.41 -0.61
C LYS A 247 -20.83 4.95 -0.20
N ASN A 248 -21.88 4.24 -0.59
CA ASN A 248 -23.26 4.63 -0.40
C ASN A 248 -23.76 4.30 1.02
N PRO A 249 -24.89 4.86 1.45
CA PRO A 249 -25.55 4.44 2.70
C PRO A 249 -25.89 2.94 2.67
N VAL A 250 -25.97 2.32 3.86
CA VAL A 250 -26.12 0.87 4.06
C VAL A 250 -27.30 0.28 3.28
N ASN A 251 -28.42 1.00 3.18
CA ASN A 251 -29.60 0.56 2.42
C ASN A 251 -29.38 0.42 0.89
N LYS A 252 -28.26 0.91 0.36
CA LYS A 252 -27.88 0.77 -1.06
C LYS A 252 -26.76 -0.24 -1.28
N TRP A 253 -26.27 -0.87 -0.20
CA TRP A 253 -25.28 -1.93 -0.29
C TRP A 253 -25.85 -3.13 -1.02
N ARG A 254 -24.99 -3.80 -1.79
CA ARG A 254 -25.35 -5.00 -2.55
C ARG A 254 -24.56 -6.17 -2.02
N CYS A 255 -25.28 -7.09 -1.42
CA CYS A 255 -24.74 -8.31 -0.85
C CYS A 255 -24.56 -9.39 -1.93
N GLY A 256 -23.49 -10.17 -1.81
CA GLY A 256 -23.21 -11.28 -2.71
C GLY A 256 -22.15 -12.23 -2.16
N ALA A 257 -21.79 -13.23 -2.94
CA ALA A 257 -20.77 -14.20 -2.59
C ALA A 257 -19.87 -14.47 -3.80
N ALA A 258 -18.55 -14.52 -3.57
CA ALA A 258 -17.56 -14.79 -4.61
C ALA A 258 -16.80 -16.10 -4.31
N PRO A 259 -16.63 -17.00 -5.29
CA PRO A 259 -15.88 -18.24 -5.06
C PRO A 259 -14.41 -17.92 -4.76
N ILE A 260 -13.86 -18.50 -3.69
CA ILE A 260 -12.49 -18.23 -3.22
C ILE A 260 -11.47 -18.57 -4.32
N THR A 261 -11.71 -19.65 -5.06
CA THR A 261 -10.85 -20.11 -6.16
C THR A 261 -10.70 -19.10 -7.28
N ALA A 262 -11.69 -18.22 -7.51
CA ALA A 262 -11.60 -17.17 -8.53
C ALA A 262 -10.63 -16.04 -8.15
N MET A 263 -10.22 -15.96 -6.88
CA MET A 263 -9.26 -14.96 -6.37
C MET A 263 -7.85 -15.55 -6.16
N MET A 264 -7.68 -16.86 -6.34
CA MET A 264 -6.40 -17.52 -6.15
C MET A 264 -5.58 -17.50 -7.44
N THR A 265 -4.28 -17.25 -7.31
CA THR A 265 -3.33 -17.48 -8.41
C THR A 265 -2.12 -18.25 -7.92
N VAL A 266 -1.52 -19.03 -8.82
CA VAL A 266 -0.30 -19.79 -8.56
C VAL A 266 0.88 -19.00 -9.10
N LYS A 267 1.70 -18.44 -8.21
CA LYS A 267 3.01 -17.89 -8.62
C LYS A 267 3.97 -19.06 -8.81
N ARG A 268 4.55 -19.19 -10.01
CA ARG A 268 5.65 -20.12 -10.25
C ARG A 268 6.89 -19.60 -9.53
N TRP A 269 7.44 -20.40 -8.62
CA TRP A 269 8.72 -20.09 -8.02
C TRP A 269 9.78 -20.90 -8.76
N ALA A 270 10.65 -20.23 -9.51
CA ALA A 270 11.89 -20.85 -9.97
C ALA A 270 12.89 -20.72 -8.82
N GLN A 271 12.94 -21.71 -7.94
CA GLN A 271 14.03 -21.83 -6.97
C GLN A 271 14.75 -23.13 -7.24
N SER A 272 16.01 -22.97 -7.67
CA SER A 272 17.00 -24.02 -7.87
C SER A 272 16.71 -25.02 -9.01
N PRO A 273 17.76 -25.52 -9.69
CA PRO A 273 17.60 -26.63 -10.64
C PRO A 273 17.16 -27.87 -9.86
N GLY A 274 15.88 -28.26 -9.98
CA GLY A 274 15.37 -29.54 -9.45
C GLY A 274 14.17 -29.46 -8.48
N ALA A 275 13.71 -28.28 -8.06
CA ALA A 275 12.47 -28.18 -7.27
C ALA A 275 11.23 -28.10 -8.19
N SER A 276 10.12 -28.71 -7.76
CA SER A 276 8.84 -28.63 -8.48
C SER A 276 8.44 -27.16 -8.68
N SER A 277 8.29 -26.75 -9.94
CA SER A 277 8.12 -25.35 -10.38
C SER A 277 6.74 -24.75 -10.11
N ILE A 278 5.87 -25.48 -9.41
CA ILE A 278 4.48 -25.10 -9.15
C ILE A 278 4.37 -24.60 -7.71
N GLY A 279 4.19 -23.29 -7.55
CA GLY A 279 3.96 -22.69 -6.24
C GLY A 279 2.60 -23.10 -5.64
N LYS A 280 2.40 -22.80 -4.36
CA LYS A 280 1.12 -23.04 -3.68
C LYS A 280 0.08 -22.01 -4.18
N PRO A 281 -1.18 -22.41 -4.44
CA PRO A 281 -2.23 -21.45 -4.78
C PRO A 281 -2.49 -20.53 -3.59
N ALA A 282 -2.50 -19.23 -3.83
CA ALA A 282 -2.71 -18.23 -2.79
C ALA A 282 -3.52 -17.04 -3.33
N ILE A 283 -4.23 -16.36 -2.43
CA ILE A 283 -4.75 -15.01 -2.70
C ILE A 283 -3.60 -14.05 -2.44
N HIS A 284 -3.23 -13.27 -3.45
CA HIS A 284 -2.13 -12.32 -3.32
C HIS A 284 -2.64 -11.01 -2.75
N PRO A 285 -1.92 -10.39 -1.80
CA PRO A 285 -2.27 -9.07 -1.30
C PRO A 285 -2.36 -8.07 -2.46
N ALA A 286 -3.43 -7.28 -2.50
CA ALA A 286 -3.52 -6.13 -3.38
C ALA A 286 -2.62 -5.02 -2.83
N THR A 287 -1.68 -4.53 -3.63
CA THR A 287 -0.82 -3.39 -3.27
C THR A 287 -1.48 -2.06 -3.67
N VAL A 288 -0.91 -0.94 -3.25
CA VAL A 288 -1.35 0.38 -3.72
C VAL A 288 -1.18 0.46 -5.25
N ASP A 289 -2.24 0.90 -5.95
CA ASP A 289 -2.16 1.19 -7.37
C ASP A 289 -1.56 2.58 -7.60
N LEU A 290 -0.32 2.64 -8.11
CA LEU A 290 0.39 3.88 -8.46
C LEU A 290 -0.25 4.62 -9.66
N LYS A 291 -1.26 4.05 -10.30
CA LYS A 291 -2.11 4.71 -11.31
C LYS A 291 -3.52 5.00 -10.79
N GLY A 292 -3.81 4.60 -9.55
CA GLY A 292 -5.11 4.78 -8.91
C GLY A 292 -5.35 6.23 -8.48
N LYS A 293 -6.63 6.59 -8.35
CA LYS A 293 -7.05 7.96 -7.99
C LYS A 293 -6.55 8.41 -6.60
N ALA A 294 -6.47 7.49 -5.65
CA ALA A 294 -5.98 7.80 -4.31
C ALA A 294 -4.49 8.21 -4.33
N TYR A 295 -3.65 7.48 -5.08
CA TYR A 295 -2.26 7.85 -5.28
C TYR A 295 -2.12 9.14 -6.12
N GLU A 296 -2.96 9.32 -7.13
CA GLU A 296 -2.98 10.56 -7.91
C GLU A 296 -3.28 11.79 -7.02
N LEU A 297 -4.26 11.69 -6.11
CA LEU A 297 -4.60 12.74 -5.15
C LEU A 297 -3.42 13.05 -4.21
N LEU A 298 -2.69 12.03 -3.76
CA LEU A 298 -1.46 12.22 -3.00
C LEU A 298 -0.41 12.96 -3.84
N ARG A 299 -0.11 12.47 -5.04
CA ARG A 299 0.93 13.02 -5.92
C ARG A 299 0.68 14.49 -6.28
N GLN A 300 -0.58 14.87 -6.54
CA GLN A 300 -0.95 16.27 -6.82
C GLN A 300 -0.67 17.21 -5.64
N ASN A 301 -0.74 16.71 -4.41
CA ASN A 301 -0.56 17.51 -3.20
C ASN A 301 0.80 17.32 -2.51
N ALA A 302 1.58 16.31 -2.91
CA ALA A 302 2.83 15.93 -2.25
C ALA A 302 3.82 17.10 -2.10
N GLY A 303 4.02 17.90 -3.15
CA GLY A 303 4.91 19.07 -3.08
C GLY A 303 4.44 20.15 -2.10
N ARG A 304 3.12 20.29 -1.91
CA ARG A 304 2.52 21.23 -0.94
C ARG A 304 2.63 20.69 0.48
N PHE A 305 2.27 19.44 0.71
CA PHE A 305 2.41 18.80 2.02
C PHE A 305 3.87 18.83 2.50
N TRP A 306 4.78 18.62 1.57
CA TRP A 306 6.20 18.65 1.82
C TRP A 306 6.71 20.02 2.33
N MET A 307 6.42 21.11 1.61
CA MET A 307 6.94 22.44 1.96
C MET A 307 6.09 23.17 2.99
N ASP A 308 4.77 23.02 2.95
CA ASP A 308 3.83 23.77 3.78
C ASP A 308 3.30 22.92 4.93
N ASP A 309 3.04 23.55 6.07
CA ASP A 309 2.49 22.88 7.24
C ASP A 309 0.95 22.80 7.16
N LEU A 310 0.45 22.04 6.18
CA LEU A 310 -0.98 21.87 5.87
C LEU A 310 -1.63 20.70 6.64
N TYR A 311 -1.20 20.47 7.88
CA TYR A 311 -1.68 19.37 8.69
C TYR A 311 -3.19 19.45 8.92
N ARG A 312 -3.85 18.29 8.85
CA ARG A 312 -5.27 18.15 9.11
C ARG A 312 -5.48 17.28 10.33
N ASN A 313 -6.43 17.64 11.18
CA ASN A 313 -6.82 16.81 12.32
C ASN A 313 -8.26 16.31 12.11
N PRO A 314 -8.47 15.01 11.83
CA PRO A 314 -9.80 14.43 11.66
C PRO A 314 -10.56 14.28 12.99
N GLY A 315 -9.87 14.42 14.13
CA GLY A 315 -10.44 14.19 15.45
C GLY A 315 -10.61 12.70 15.78
N PRO A 316 -11.12 12.38 16.98
CA PRO A 316 -11.42 11.01 17.39
C PRO A 316 -12.59 10.40 16.62
N LEU A 317 -12.60 9.07 16.52
CA LEU A 317 -13.74 8.31 16.03
C LEU A 317 -15.02 8.73 16.77
N GLN A 318 -16.05 9.10 16.01
CA GLN A 318 -17.36 9.47 16.53
C GLN A 318 -18.35 8.32 16.29
N PHE A 319 -19.22 8.06 17.26
CA PHE A 319 -20.31 7.08 17.15
C PHE A 319 -21.68 7.71 16.97
N ASP A 320 -21.78 9.01 17.23
CA ASP A 320 -22.97 9.82 17.04
C ASP A 320 -22.60 11.18 16.42
N GLY A 321 -23.59 11.87 15.85
CA GLY A 321 -23.42 13.16 15.20
C GLY A 321 -22.83 13.10 13.79
N PRO A 322 -22.48 14.28 13.21
CA PRO A 322 -22.14 14.40 11.78
C PRO A 322 -20.89 13.62 11.34
N GLY A 323 -19.97 13.34 12.26
CA GLY A 323 -18.72 12.61 11.98
C GLY A 323 -18.85 11.09 12.03
N ALA A 324 -19.97 10.55 12.53
CA ALA A 324 -20.11 9.11 12.76
C ALA A 324 -20.16 8.27 11.48
N ASP A 325 -20.62 8.85 10.37
CA ASP A 325 -20.71 8.20 9.06
C ASP A 325 -19.48 8.47 8.17
N SER A 326 -18.40 8.99 8.75
CA SER A 326 -17.15 9.24 8.03
C SER A 326 -16.55 7.94 7.50
N LYS A 327 -16.17 7.94 6.22
CA LYS A 327 -15.54 6.80 5.53
C LYS A 327 -14.11 7.20 5.13
N ALA A 328 -13.25 6.20 4.88
CA ALA A 328 -11.92 6.46 4.37
C ALA A 328 -11.95 7.22 3.04
N VAL A 329 -10.94 8.05 2.85
CA VAL A 329 -10.74 8.86 1.64
C VAL A 329 -10.48 7.95 0.45
N THR A 330 -9.63 6.94 0.60
CA THR A 330 -9.35 5.90 -0.41
C THR A 330 -10.64 5.26 -0.91
N LEU A 331 -11.51 4.78 -0.01
CA LEU A 331 -12.81 4.20 -0.37
C LEU A 331 -13.68 5.21 -1.13
N CYS A 332 -13.69 6.49 -0.73
CA CYS A 332 -14.53 7.50 -1.37
C CYS A 332 -14.01 7.92 -2.75
N VAL A 333 -12.69 7.96 -2.93
CA VAL A 333 -12.02 8.46 -4.14
C VAL A 333 -11.81 7.35 -5.18
N GLU A 334 -11.72 6.10 -4.77
CA GLU A 334 -11.55 4.96 -5.69
C GLU A 334 -12.82 4.71 -6.52
N ASP A 335 -12.86 5.20 -7.74
CA ASP A 335 -13.92 4.84 -8.70
C ASP A 335 -13.60 3.51 -9.38
N GLN A 336 -13.52 2.45 -8.58
CA GLN A 336 -13.55 1.08 -9.09
C GLN A 336 -15.00 0.57 -9.15
N ASP A 337 -15.90 1.33 -9.77
CA ASP A 337 -17.18 0.76 -10.16
C ASP A 337 -16.99 -0.07 -11.42
N TYR A 338 -16.16 -1.12 -11.36
CA TYR A 338 -15.92 -2.04 -12.47
C TYR A 338 -17.24 -2.63 -12.96
N MET A 339 -18.10 -3.01 -12.02
CA MET A 339 -19.43 -3.56 -12.31
C MET A 339 -20.37 -2.51 -12.93
N GLY A 340 -20.32 -1.25 -12.48
CA GLY A 340 -21.04 -0.15 -13.12
C GLY A 340 -20.46 0.24 -14.48
N GLY A 341 -19.15 0.12 -14.68
CA GLY A 341 -18.47 0.26 -15.97
C GLY A 341 -18.93 -0.80 -16.95
N ILE A 342 -19.02 -2.06 -16.51
CA ILE A 342 -19.62 -3.16 -17.29
C ILE A 342 -21.08 -2.87 -17.60
N LYS A 343 -21.88 -2.44 -16.62
CA LYS A 343 -23.29 -2.08 -16.85
C LYS A 343 -23.43 -0.94 -17.85
N LYS A 344 -22.60 0.10 -17.73
CA LYS A 344 -22.60 1.24 -18.64
C LYS A 344 -22.18 0.82 -20.06
N LEU A 345 -21.21 -0.09 -20.19
CA LEU A 345 -20.85 -0.71 -21.46
C LEU A 345 -22.05 -1.49 -22.05
N GLN A 346 -22.73 -2.31 -21.24
CA GLN A 346 -23.94 -3.03 -21.65
C GLN A 346 -25.05 -2.06 -22.09
N GLU A 347 -25.27 -0.97 -21.36
CA GLU A 347 -26.23 0.09 -21.75
C GLU A 347 -25.88 0.72 -23.10
N TYR A 348 -24.59 0.96 -23.39
CA TYR A 348 -24.16 1.46 -24.70
C TYR A 348 -24.37 0.43 -25.81
N LEU A 349 -24.10 -0.85 -25.55
CA LEU A 349 -24.37 -1.93 -26.51
C LEU A 349 -25.87 -2.07 -26.79
N ASP A 350 -26.72 -1.94 -25.76
CA ASP A 350 -28.17 -1.96 -25.91
C ASP A 350 -28.69 -0.73 -26.68
N LYS A 351 -28.12 0.45 -26.45
CA LYS A 351 -28.41 1.65 -27.25
C LYS A 351 -28.04 1.44 -28.71
N ALA A 352 -26.84 0.92 -28.98
CA ALA A 352 -26.41 0.61 -30.35
C ALA A 352 -27.39 -0.38 -30.99
N ARG A 353 -27.70 -1.50 -30.32
CA ARG A 353 -28.68 -2.49 -30.79
C ARG A 353 -30.05 -1.89 -31.08
N ASN A 354 -30.49 -0.92 -30.28
CA ASN A 354 -31.77 -0.25 -30.50
C ASN A 354 -31.77 0.69 -31.72
N ILE A 355 -30.63 1.28 -32.06
CA ILE A 355 -30.46 2.11 -33.25
C ILE A 355 -30.45 1.24 -34.52
N VAL A 356 -29.80 0.06 -34.48
CA VAL A 356 -29.66 -0.84 -35.64
C VAL A 356 -30.82 -1.84 -35.81
N LYS A 357 -32.05 -1.42 -35.49
CA LYS A 357 -33.25 -2.26 -35.66
C LYS A 357 -33.59 -2.47 -37.15
N PRO A 358 -34.36 -3.53 -37.49
CA PRO A 358 -34.88 -3.72 -38.85
C PRO A 358 -35.63 -2.47 -39.32
N GLY A 359 -35.17 -1.87 -40.43
CA GLY A 359 -35.68 -0.59 -40.94
C GLY A 359 -34.74 0.61 -40.80
N CYS A 360 -33.57 0.47 -40.17
CA CYS A 360 -32.53 1.50 -40.19
C CYS A 360 -31.87 1.66 -41.57
N SER A 361 -31.27 2.82 -41.85
CA SER A 361 -30.58 3.07 -43.11
C SER A 361 -29.31 2.23 -43.25
N GLN A 362 -28.94 1.88 -44.49
CA GLN A 362 -27.70 1.12 -44.75
C GLN A 362 -26.44 1.85 -44.25
N GLU A 363 -26.44 3.17 -44.27
CA GLU A 363 -25.32 3.99 -43.80
C GLU A 363 -25.10 3.82 -42.29
N VAL A 364 -26.18 3.86 -41.51
CA VAL A 364 -26.14 3.66 -40.05
C VAL A 364 -25.68 2.25 -39.70
N LEU A 365 -26.16 1.24 -40.41
CA LEU A 365 -25.73 -0.16 -40.21
C LEU A 365 -24.24 -0.35 -40.54
N LYS A 366 -23.75 0.21 -41.66
CA LYS A 366 -22.33 0.15 -42.04
C LYS A 366 -21.44 0.88 -41.02
N ALA A 367 -21.86 2.05 -40.55
CA ALA A 367 -21.13 2.81 -39.54
C ALA A 367 -21.03 2.04 -38.21
N ALA A 368 -22.15 1.48 -37.74
CA ALA A 368 -22.17 0.68 -36.51
C ALA A 368 -21.26 -0.55 -36.59
N LEU A 369 -21.30 -1.29 -37.71
CA LEU A 369 -20.42 -2.43 -37.94
C LEU A 369 -18.94 -2.03 -37.93
N SER A 370 -18.58 -0.94 -38.62
CA SER A 370 -17.19 -0.47 -38.67
C SER A 370 -16.66 -0.05 -37.30
N VAL A 371 -17.45 0.66 -36.51
CA VAL A 371 -17.05 1.10 -35.17
C VAL A 371 -16.90 -0.11 -34.23
N MET A 372 -17.85 -1.05 -34.26
CA MET A 372 -17.78 -2.26 -33.43
C MET A 372 -16.61 -3.18 -33.80
N ALA A 373 -16.29 -3.29 -35.09
CA ALA A 373 -15.09 -3.99 -35.55
C ALA A 373 -13.82 -3.33 -34.98
N SER A 374 -13.68 -2.01 -35.12
CA SER A 374 -12.52 -1.28 -34.58
C SER A 374 -12.38 -1.40 -33.07
N VAL A 375 -13.48 -1.32 -32.32
CA VAL A 375 -13.46 -1.55 -30.86
C VAL A 375 -12.97 -2.97 -30.54
N THR A 376 -13.43 -3.97 -31.29
CA THR A 376 -13.00 -5.36 -31.10
C THR A 376 -11.51 -5.54 -31.39
N ASP A 377 -11.00 -4.93 -32.46
CA ASP A 377 -9.58 -4.98 -32.84
C ASP A 377 -8.70 -4.33 -31.77
N VAL A 378 -9.05 -3.12 -31.30
CA VAL A 378 -8.31 -2.44 -30.23
C VAL A 378 -8.28 -3.28 -28.96
N LEU A 379 -9.43 -3.83 -28.54
CA LEU A 379 -9.50 -4.67 -27.35
C LEU A 379 -8.69 -5.97 -27.50
N SER A 380 -8.68 -6.56 -28.69
CA SER A 380 -7.89 -7.76 -28.99
C SER A 380 -6.38 -7.49 -28.85
N VAL A 381 -5.90 -6.37 -29.39
CA VAL A 381 -4.51 -5.94 -29.25
C VAL A 381 -4.18 -5.71 -27.78
N MET A 382 -5.01 -4.96 -27.05
CA MET A 382 -4.79 -4.70 -25.64
C MET A 382 -4.72 -5.99 -24.81
N SER A 383 -5.60 -6.96 -25.08
CA SER A 383 -5.60 -8.26 -24.40
C SER A 383 -4.37 -9.11 -24.70
N SER A 384 -3.77 -8.97 -25.90
CA SER A 384 -2.56 -9.68 -26.30
C SER A 384 -1.27 -9.11 -25.68
N THR A 385 -1.23 -7.80 -25.42
CA THR A 385 -0.12 -7.17 -24.69
C THR A 385 -0.01 -7.63 -23.23
N SER A 386 -1.13 -8.03 -22.61
CA SER A 386 -1.15 -8.59 -21.26
C SER A 386 -0.49 -9.98 -21.17
N SER A 387 -0.44 -10.72 -22.29
CA SER A 387 0.19 -12.04 -22.40
C SER A 387 1.68 -12.02 -22.80
N ASN A 388 2.19 -10.92 -23.36
CA ASN A 388 3.56 -10.84 -23.88
C ASN A 388 4.65 -10.60 -22.82
N GLY A 389 4.31 -10.61 -21.52
CA GLY A 389 5.28 -10.66 -20.43
C GLY A 389 5.88 -12.05 -20.16
N GLN A 390 5.42 -13.09 -20.88
CA GLN A 390 5.97 -14.44 -20.81
C GLN A 390 6.33 -14.92 -22.21
N THR A 391 7.55 -14.63 -22.64
CA THR A 391 8.16 -15.33 -23.77
C THR A 391 8.30 -16.82 -23.44
N PRO A 392 7.78 -17.73 -24.28
CA PRO A 392 7.98 -19.16 -24.10
C PRO A 392 9.35 -19.56 -24.64
N LEU A 393 10.22 -20.05 -23.76
CA LEU A 393 11.20 -21.09 -24.03
C LEU A 393 11.34 -21.97 -22.79
#